data_AF-A0A7C4GQU3-F1
#
_entry.id   AF-A0A7C4GQU3-F1
#
_cell.length_a   1.000
_cell.length_b   1.000
_cell.length_c   1.000
_cell.angle_alpha   90.00
_cell.angle_beta   90.00
_cell.angle_gamma   90.00
#
_symmetry.space_group_name_H-M   'P 1'
#
loop_
_entity.id
_entity.type
_entity.pdbx_description
1 polymer ?
#
loop_
_entity_poly.entity_id
_entity_poly.type
_entity_poly.pdbx_seq_one_letter_code
_entity_poly.pdbx_strand_id
1 'polypeptide(L)'
;MSEDELEEIRQRKLLALQRRLAEEQRKAQMEQQLELQKQAILKSILTPEARQRLANLKLVKPEFTAQLELQLIQLAQMGKLPIPLTDEQLKQILVQLQSQRREIKIRRV
;
A
#
# COMPACT_ATOMS: atom_id res chain seq x y z
N MET A 1 26.95 -32.42 -40.41
CA MET A 1 26.15 -31.63 -39.46
C MET A 1 25.49 -30.56 -40.29
N SER A 2 24.21 -30.76 -40.57
CA SER A 2 23.49 -30.09 -41.67
C SER A 2 22.88 -28.77 -41.19
N GLU A 3 22.79 -27.77 -42.08
CA GLU A 3 22.20 -26.45 -41.81
C GLU A 3 20.80 -26.52 -41.16
N ASP A 4 20.03 -27.57 -41.49
CA ASP A 4 18.71 -27.90 -40.94
C ASP A 4 18.72 -28.06 -39.40
N GLU A 5 19.73 -28.75 -38.84
CA GLU A 5 19.83 -28.94 -37.39
C GLU A 5 20.12 -27.61 -36.65
N LEU A 6 20.82 -26.69 -37.32
CA LEU A 6 21.18 -25.39 -36.76
C LEU A 6 19.97 -24.44 -36.75
N GLU A 7 19.11 -24.54 -37.77
CA GLU A 7 17.85 -23.81 -37.87
C GLU A 7 16.82 -24.32 -36.84
N GLU A 8 16.69 -25.63 -36.65
CA GLU A 8 15.83 -26.21 -35.61
C GLU A 8 16.26 -25.77 -34.20
N ILE A 9 17.57 -25.73 -33.93
CA ILE A 9 18.11 -25.25 -32.65
C ILE A 9 17.79 -23.76 -32.44
N ARG A 10 17.93 -22.93 -33.47
CA ARG A 10 17.57 -21.50 -33.41
C ARG A 10 16.09 -21.32 -33.14
N GLN A 11 15.24 -22.06 -33.86
CA GLN A 11 13.79 -21.95 -33.77
C GLN A 11 13.28 -22.39 -32.39
N ARG A 12 13.79 -23.51 -31.85
CA ARG A 12 13.51 -23.93 -30.47
C ARG A 12 13.90 -22.89 -29.43
N LYS A 13 15.07 -22.27 -29.59
CA LYS A 13 15.58 -21.26 -28.63
C LYS A 13 14.74 -19.98 -28.67
N LEU A 14 14.28 -19.58 -29.86
CA LEU A 14 13.41 -18.42 -30.05
C LEU A 14 12.02 -18.64 -29.43
N LEU A 15 11.47 -19.85 -29.59
CA LEU A 15 10.18 -20.23 -29.03
C LEU A 15 10.23 -20.36 -27.49
N ALA A 16 11.34 -20.88 -26.96
CA ALA A 16 11.58 -20.93 -25.52
C ALA A 16 11.76 -19.53 -24.91
N LEU A 17 12.44 -18.62 -25.60
CA LEU A 17 12.61 -17.23 -25.17
C LEU A 17 11.27 -16.49 -25.16
N GLN A 18 10.46 -16.65 -26.21
CA GLN A 18 9.13 -16.05 -26.32
C GLN A 18 8.19 -16.55 -25.21
N ARG A 19 8.25 -17.85 -24.88
CA ARG A 19 7.49 -18.40 -23.73
C ARG A 19 7.90 -17.78 -22.40
N ARG A 20 9.21 -17.64 -22.13
CA ARG A 20 9.68 -16.99 -20.89
C ARG A 20 9.20 -15.55 -20.77
N LEU A 21 9.31 -14.77 -21.85
CA LEU A 21 8.84 -13.39 -21.89
C LEU A 21 7.32 -13.29 -21.63
N ALA A 22 6.53 -14.18 -22.22
CA ALA A 22 5.08 -14.21 -22.01
C ALA A 22 4.69 -14.60 -20.57
N GLU A 23 5.41 -15.52 -19.93
CA GLU A 23 5.21 -15.87 -18.52
C GLU A 23 5.60 -14.71 -17.59
N GLU A 24 6.71 -14.05 -17.86
CA GLU A 24 7.19 -12.90 -17.07
C GLU A 24 6.23 -11.70 -17.19
N GLN A 25 5.74 -11.41 -18.40
CA GLN A 25 4.71 -10.38 -18.61
C GLN A 25 3.41 -10.70 -17.87
N ARG A 26 2.94 -11.95 -17.89
CA ARG A 26 1.73 -12.34 -17.15
C ARG A 26 1.90 -12.17 -15.64
N LYS A 27 3.07 -12.52 -15.10
CA LYS A 27 3.38 -12.32 -13.68
C LYS A 27 3.38 -10.84 -13.32
N ALA A 28 4.11 -10.02 -14.08
CA ALA A 28 4.17 -8.58 -13.88
C ALA A 28 2.78 -7.93 -13.96
N GLN A 29 1.95 -8.32 -14.94
CA GLN A 29 0.58 -7.80 -15.06
C GLN A 29 -0.32 -8.20 -13.88
N MET A 30 -0.14 -9.39 -13.33
CA MET A 30 -0.92 -9.85 -12.17
C MET A 30 -0.50 -9.10 -10.90
N GLU A 31 0.80 -8.90 -10.70
CA GLU A 31 1.35 -8.09 -9.60
C GLU A 31 0.89 -6.64 -9.68
N GLN A 32 0.96 -6.02 -10.87
CA GLN A 32 0.47 -4.66 -11.07
C GLN A 32 -1.02 -4.50 -10.80
N GLN A 33 -1.85 -5.48 -11.18
CA GLN A 33 -3.29 -5.42 -10.90
C GLN A 33 -3.60 -5.51 -9.40
N LEU A 34 -2.88 -6.36 -8.67
CA LEU A 34 -2.98 -6.45 -7.21
C LEU A 34 -2.54 -5.14 -6.54
N GLU A 35 -1.46 -4.55 -7.03
CA GLU A 35 -0.93 -3.29 -6.51
C GLU A 35 -1.88 -2.11 -6.81
N LEU A 36 -2.45 -2.06 -8.01
CA LEU A 36 -3.44 -1.07 -8.40
C LEU A 36 -4.73 -1.19 -7.58
N GLN A 37 -5.22 -2.40 -7.33
CA GLN A 37 -6.39 -2.60 -6.45
C GLN A 37 -6.10 -2.16 -5.03
N LYS A 38 -4.96 -2.52 -4.46
CA LYS A 38 -4.54 -2.05 -3.13
C LYS A 38 -4.43 -0.54 -3.09
N GLN A 39 -3.80 0.07 -4.10
CA GLN A 39 -3.67 1.52 -4.21
C GLN A 39 -5.02 2.20 -4.45
N ALA A 40 -5.95 1.59 -5.17
CA ALA A 40 -7.29 2.12 -5.38
C ALA A 40 -8.09 2.11 -4.08
N ILE A 41 -8.01 1.03 -3.30
CA ILE A 41 -8.60 0.95 -1.96
C ILE A 41 -7.97 2.00 -1.04
N LEU A 42 -6.64 2.09 -1.02
CA LEU A 42 -5.88 3.09 -0.26
C LEU A 42 -6.22 4.54 -0.68
N LYS A 43 -6.41 4.77 -1.98
CA LYS A 43 -6.80 6.07 -2.54
C LYS A 43 -8.24 6.44 -2.20
N SER A 44 -9.14 5.46 -2.16
CA SER A 44 -10.51 5.65 -1.74
C SER A 44 -10.53 6.01 -0.25
N ILE A 45 -9.89 5.23 0.62
CA ILE A 45 -9.97 5.43 2.09
C ILE A 45 -9.31 6.73 2.57
N LEU A 46 -8.31 7.25 1.85
CA LEU A 46 -7.54 8.43 2.25
C LEU A 46 -7.65 9.55 1.21
N THR A 47 -8.19 10.70 1.64
CA THR A 47 -8.10 11.95 0.87
C THR A 47 -6.64 12.31 0.55
N PRO A 48 -6.37 12.99 -0.58
CA PRO A 48 -5.03 13.46 -0.90
C PRO A 48 -4.44 14.34 0.20
N GLU A 49 -5.28 15.17 0.85
CA GLU A 49 -4.89 16.01 1.99
C GLU A 49 -4.49 15.17 3.22
N ALA A 50 -5.28 14.15 3.58
CA ALA A 50 -4.95 13.25 4.67
C ALA A 50 -3.62 12.50 4.43
N ARG A 51 -3.32 12.11 3.18
CA ARG A 51 -2.05 11.49 2.80
C ARG A 51 -0.86 12.43 3.00
N GLN A 52 -0.99 13.67 2.53
CA GLN A 52 0.06 14.68 2.69
C GLN A 52 0.30 14.98 4.19
N ARG A 53 -0.78 15.12 4.96
CA ARG A 53 -0.73 15.34 6.41
C ARG A 53 -0.08 14.15 7.10
N LEU A 54 -0.48 12.93 6.78
CA LEU A 54 0.06 11.70 7.36
C LEU A 54 1.56 11.56 7.07
N ALA A 55 2.00 11.89 5.85
CA ALA A 55 3.41 11.89 5.49
C ALA A 55 4.23 12.90 6.32
N ASN A 56 3.74 14.14 6.44
CA ASN A 56 4.38 15.17 7.26
C ASN A 56 4.37 14.80 8.75
N LEU A 57 3.29 14.18 9.20
CA LEU A 57 3.09 13.85 10.61
C LEU A 57 3.88 12.61 11.02
N LYS A 58 4.14 11.68 10.09
CA LYS A 58 5.07 10.56 10.26
C LYS A 58 6.49 11.04 10.58
N LEU A 59 6.91 12.17 9.99
CA LEU A 59 8.22 12.77 10.26
C LEU A 59 8.31 13.37 11.67
N VAL A 60 7.22 13.98 12.14
CA VAL A 60 7.20 14.65 13.44
C VAL A 60 6.92 13.67 14.58
N LYS A 61 5.99 12.73 14.38
CA LYS A 61 5.51 11.76 15.37
C LYS A 61 5.06 10.44 14.72
N PRO A 62 5.99 9.49 14.49
CA PRO A 62 5.69 8.22 13.85
C PRO A 62 4.81 7.28 14.70
N GLU A 63 4.94 7.29 16.03
CA GLU A 63 4.14 6.42 16.93
C GLU A 63 2.63 6.63 16.77
N PHE A 64 2.21 7.89 16.65
CA PHE A 64 0.79 8.25 16.52
C PHE A 64 0.26 7.93 15.12
N THR A 65 1.13 8.09 14.11
CA THR A 65 0.81 7.75 12.73
C THR A 65 0.54 6.25 12.58
N ALA A 66 1.35 5.40 13.22
CA ALA A 66 1.18 3.95 13.17
C ALA A 66 -0.15 3.46 13.79
N GLN A 67 -0.56 4.07 14.91
CA GLN A 67 -1.86 3.77 15.54
C GLN A 67 -3.04 4.18 14.64
N LEU A 68 -2.91 5.34 14.01
CA LEU A 68 -3.94 5.86 13.13
C LEU A 68 -4.04 5.05 11.83
N GLU A 69 -2.93 4.62 11.25
CA GLU A 69 -2.88 3.67 10.14
C GLU A 69 -3.60 2.36 10.49
N LEU A 70 -3.33 1.78 11.67
CA LEU A 70 -4.02 0.57 12.13
C LEU A 70 -5.53 0.75 12.25
N GLN A 71 -5.98 1.87 12.84
CA GLN A 71 -7.39 2.17 12.98
C GLN A 71 -8.06 2.32 11.61
N LEU A 72 -7.44 3.08 10.70
CA LEU A 72 -7.89 3.26 9.31
C LEU A 72 -8.02 1.94 8.55
N ILE A 73 -7.06 1.03 8.71
CA ILE A 73 -7.07 -0.28 8.06
C ILE A 73 -8.24 -1.12 8.56
N GLN A 74 -8.45 -1.19 9.89
CA GLN A 74 -9.57 -1.94 10.48
C GLN A 74 -10.92 -1.40 10.00
N LEU A 75 -11.02 -0.09 9.96
CA LEU A 75 -12.20 0.66 9.57
C LEU A 75 -12.55 0.52 8.08
N ALA A 76 -11.52 0.53 7.22
CA ALA A 76 -11.66 0.25 5.79
C ALA A 76 -12.09 -1.20 5.53
N GLN A 77 -11.53 -2.17 6.26
CA GLN A 77 -11.91 -3.58 6.14
C GLN A 77 -13.36 -3.84 6.58
N MET A 78 -13.85 -3.11 7.57
CA MET A 78 -15.24 -3.24 8.04
C MET A 78 -16.26 -2.60 7.09
N GLY A 79 -15.84 -1.77 6.12
CA GLY A 79 -16.73 -1.07 5.19
C GLY A 79 -17.73 -0.12 5.88
N LYS A 80 -17.49 0.21 7.16
CA LYS A 80 -18.44 0.93 8.03
C LYS A 80 -18.19 2.44 8.13
N LEU A 81 -17.23 2.99 7.38
CA LEU A 81 -17.02 4.44 7.35
C LEU A 81 -17.42 5.08 6.04
N PRO A 82 -17.92 6.33 6.09
CA PRO A 82 -17.97 7.20 4.95
C PRO A 82 -16.53 7.45 4.50
N ILE A 83 -16.17 6.72 3.46
CA ILE A 83 -15.01 7.01 2.65
C ILE A 83 -15.35 8.30 1.88
N PRO A 84 -14.49 9.34 1.90
CA PRO A 84 -13.07 9.32 2.27
C PRO A 84 -12.75 9.92 3.65
N LEU A 85 -11.67 9.45 4.31
CA LEU A 85 -11.19 10.04 5.56
C LEU A 85 -10.54 11.42 5.31
N THR A 86 -11.09 12.45 5.94
CA THR A 86 -10.63 13.84 5.88
C THR A 86 -9.54 14.15 6.91
N ASP A 87 -8.76 15.20 6.62
CA ASP A 87 -7.74 15.75 7.54
C ASP A 87 -8.29 16.04 8.94
N GLU A 88 -9.51 16.57 9.02
CA GLU A 88 -10.13 16.93 10.30
C GLU A 88 -10.37 15.72 11.19
N GLN A 89 -10.85 14.59 10.65
CA GLN A 89 -11.02 13.36 11.42
C GLN A 89 -9.66 12.79 11.87
N LEU A 90 -8.66 12.87 10.99
CA LEU A 90 -7.30 12.45 11.29
C LEU A 90 -6.70 13.28 12.44
N LYS A 91 -6.94 14.59 12.41
CA LYS A 91 -6.54 15.54 13.45
C LYS A 91 -7.30 15.33 14.76
N GLN A 92 -8.61 15.07 14.72
CA GLN A 92 -9.41 14.82 15.93
C GLN A 92 -8.92 13.57 16.67
N ILE A 93 -8.72 12.45 15.95
CA ILE A 93 -8.20 11.21 16.53
C ILE A 93 -6.80 11.44 17.10
N LEU A 94 -5.97 12.20 16.38
CA LEU A 94 -4.63 12.55 16.83
C LEU A 94 -4.63 13.39 18.12
N VAL A 95 -5.49 14.40 18.21
CA VAL A 95 -5.63 15.24 19.41
C VAL A 95 -6.11 14.41 20.59
N GLN A 96 -7.09 13.52 20.37
CA GLN A 96 -7.62 12.64 21.40
C GLN A 96 -6.55 11.66 21.92
N LEU A 97 -5.73 11.10 21.02
CA LEU A 97 -4.66 10.16 21.39
C LEU A 97 -3.46 10.86 22.08
N GLN A 98 -3.14 12.09 21.69
CA GLN A 98 -2.12 12.90 22.35
C GLN A 98 -2.53 13.29 23.78
N SER A 99 -3.81 13.55 24.02
CA SER A 99 -4.33 13.89 25.35
C SER A 99 -4.17 12.71 26.33
N GLN A 100 -4.52 11.50 25.89
CA GLN A 100 -4.37 10.26 26.67
C GLN A 100 -2.93 10.02 27.17
N ARG A 101 -1.89 10.37 26.40
CA ARG A 101 -0.49 10.22 26.84
C ARG A 101 -0.01 11.29 27.82
N ARG A 102 -0.65 12.46 27.90
CA ARG A 102 -0.29 13.50 28.88
C ARG A 102 -0.83 13.19 30.28
N GLU A 103 -1.91 12.43 30.39
CA GLU A 103 -2.57 12.13 31.67
C GLU A 103 -1.86 11.02 32.48
N ILE A 104 -0.96 10.24 31.87
CA ILE A 104 -0.25 9.13 32.54
C ILE A 104 1.01 9.57 33.32
N LYS A 105 1.17 10.87 33.61
CA LYS A 105 2.14 11.37 34.59
C LYS A 105 1.44 11.82 35.88
N ILE A 106 0.52 11.00 36.39
CA ILE A 106 0.16 11.11 37.81
C ILE A 106 1.35 10.56 38.60
N ARG A 107 2.15 11.51 39.12
CA ARG A 107 3.06 11.31 40.25
C ARG A 107 2.31 10.50 41.31
N ARG A 108 2.74 9.26 41.53
CA ARG A 108 2.31 8.47 42.68
C ARG A 108 3.38 8.62 43.75
N VAL A 109 3.01 9.38 44.79
CA VAL A 109 3.60 9.62 46.12
C VAL A 109 5.05 10.15 46.18
#